data_AF-A0A6B0V0Z0-F1
#
_entry.id   AF-A0A6B0V0Z0-F1
#
_cell.length_a   1.000
_cell.length_b   1.000
_cell.length_c   1.000
_cell.angle_alpha   90.00
_cell.angle_beta   90.00
_cell.angle_gamma   90.00
#
_symmetry.space_group_name_H-M   'P 1'
#
loop_
_entity.id
_entity.type
_entity.pdbx_description
1 polymer ?
#
loop_
_entity_poly.entity_id
_entity_poly.type
_entity_poly.pdbx_seq_one_letter_code
_entity_poly.pdbx_strand_id
1 'polypeptide(L)'
;MKTFFSLIIAALYGFVKCSPECSCPSLGSFLLRDAELNIFRDPWPFLRSPDRLYLKYIPFLEKFRDIACVISDFIRMDSQYHIERKVSWTNLSTTASIRYSINVTIQEVKKSKTEFSEQNQEGTCLLWVKEKYLENPLRHCSFFYYIFCQGRYDDLKPKKGCDRNIKEKDTNAPTTGGNHGTGDTRPPR
;
A
#
# COMPACT_ATOMS: atom_id res chain seq x y z
N MET A 1 1.96 25.01 8.74
CA MET A 1 1.49 25.41 10.08
C MET A 1 -0.02 25.30 10.22
N LYS A 2 -0.86 26.02 9.45
CA LYS A 2 -2.33 25.97 9.58
C LYS A 2 -2.93 24.56 9.62
N THR A 3 -2.48 23.65 8.76
CA THR A 3 -2.95 22.25 8.69
C THR A 3 -2.63 21.39 9.91
N PHE A 4 -1.46 21.60 10.54
CA PHE A 4 -1.09 20.90 11.77
C PHE A 4 -1.90 21.41 12.97
N PHE A 5 -2.16 22.72 13.00
CA PHE A 5 -3.07 23.31 13.99
C PHE A 5 -4.51 22.79 13.81
N SER A 6 -5.03 22.65 12.59
CA SER A 6 -6.34 22.04 12.36
C SER A 6 -6.42 20.59 12.87
N LEU A 7 -5.35 19.79 12.70
CA LEU A 7 -5.30 18.41 13.21
C LEU A 7 -5.23 18.35 14.75
N ILE A 8 -4.43 19.21 15.36
CA ILE A 8 -4.37 19.33 16.83
C ILE A 8 -5.72 19.81 17.37
N ILE A 9 -6.35 20.80 16.74
CA ILE A 9 -7.67 21.30 17.11
C ILE A 9 -8.71 20.20 16.94
N ALA A 10 -8.71 19.43 15.85
CA ALA A 10 -9.65 18.31 15.66
C ALA A 10 -9.48 17.21 16.72
N ALA A 11 -8.24 16.85 17.06
CA ALA A 11 -7.95 15.92 18.14
C ALA A 11 -8.46 16.47 19.49
N LEU A 12 -8.11 17.71 19.83
CA LEU A 12 -8.55 18.38 21.05
C LEU A 12 -10.08 18.58 21.10
N TYR A 13 -10.74 18.88 19.99
CA TYR A 13 -12.20 19.02 19.91
C TYR A 13 -12.92 17.70 20.22
N GLY A 14 -12.36 16.58 19.74
CA GLY A 14 -12.84 15.25 20.10
C GLY A 14 -12.73 14.99 21.60
N PHE A 15 -11.62 15.42 22.23
CA PHE A 15 -11.41 15.28 23.67
C PHE A 15 -12.30 16.21 24.52
N VAL A 16 -12.49 17.47 24.13
CA VAL A 16 -13.25 18.48 24.92
C VAL A 16 -14.77 18.21 24.89
N LYS A 17 -15.29 17.55 23.85
CA LYS A 17 -16.71 17.13 23.80
C LYS A 17 -17.01 15.82 24.54
N CYS A 18 -16.00 15.13 25.08
CA CYS A 18 -16.21 13.90 25.85
C CYS A 18 -16.19 14.17 27.34
N SER A 19 -17.34 14.54 27.91
CA SER A 19 -17.60 14.34 29.34
C SER A 19 -18.05 12.87 29.58
N PRO A 20 -17.98 12.35 30.82
CA PRO A 20 -18.41 11.00 31.16
C PRO A 20 -19.86 10.64 30.78
N GLU A 21 -20.68 11.63 30.42
CA GLU A 21 -22.10 11.47 30.08
C GLU A 21 -22.38 11.35 28.57
N CYS A 22 -21.36 11.44 27.70
CA CYS A 22 -21.55 11.47 26.25
C CYS A 22 -21.00 10.20 25.56
N SER A 23 -21.86 9.49 24.80
CA SER A 23 -21.43 8.50 23.81
C SER A 23 -20.68 9.18 22.66
N CYS A 24 -19.38 9.38 22.84
CA CYS A 24 -18.57 10.06 21.85
C CYS A 24 -18.41 9.24 20.56
N PRO A 25 -18.61 9.85 19.38
CA PRO A 25 -18.23 9.22 18.13
C PRO A 25 -16.73 8.95 18.12
N SER A 26 -16.31 7.80 17.58
CA SER A 26 -14.88 7.47 17.48
C SER A 26 -14.15 8.57 16.70
N LEU A 27 -12.91 8.89 17.10
CA LEU A 27 -12.10 9.92 16.44
C LEU A 27 -12.00 9.68 14.92
N GLY A 28 -11.85 8.42 14.49
CA GLY A 28 -11.88 8.06 13.07
C GLY A 28 -13.19 8.46 12.39
N SER A 29 -14.34 8.21 13.01
CA SER A 29 -15.65 8.59 12.44
C SER A 29 -15.84 10.11 12.35
N PHE A 30 -15.21 10.89 13.22
CA PHE A 30 -15.20 12.34 13.14
C PHE A 30 -14.33 12.81 11.96
N LEU A 31 -13.10 12.28 11.87
CA LEU A 31 -12.16 12.62 10.79
C LEU A 31 -12.68 12.25 9.39
N LEU A 32 -13.50 11.20 9.27
CA LEU A 32 -14.15 10.82 8.00
C LEU A 32 -15.33 11.71 7.61
N ARG A 33 -15.97 12.38 8.56
CA ARG A 33 -17.15 13.23 8.31
C ARG A 33 -16.78 14.68 8.05
N ASP A 34 -15.62 15.12 8.55
CA ASP A 34 -15.16 16.49 8.35
C ASP A 34 -14.73 16.74 6.89
N ALA A 35 -15.44 17.65 6.22
CA ALA A 35 -15.19 18.02 4.84
C ALA A 35 -13.88 18.80 4.66
N GLU A 36 -13.43 19.53 5.69
CA GLU A 36 -12.15 20.26 5.67
C GLU A 36 -10.96 19.28 5.62
N LEU A 37 -11.15 18.05 6.09
CA LEU A 37 -10.13 17.00 6.05
C LEU A 37 -10.10 16.22 4.73
N ASN A 38 -10.99 16.51 3.78
CA ASN A 38 -10.97 15.87 2.46
C ASN A 38 -9.64 16.06 1.73
N ILE A 39 -8.95 17.18 1.97
CA ILE A 39 -7.63 17.46 1.38
C ILE A 39 -6.56 16.43 1.76
N PHE A 40 -6.73 15.71 2.88
CA PHE A 40 -5.82 14.65 3.32
C PHE A 40 -6.32 13.26 2.93
N ARG A 41 -7.56 13.14 2.49
CA ARG A 41 -8.23 11.87 2.20
C ARG A 41 -8.35 11.58 0.72
N ASP A 42 -8.26 12.60 -0.15
CA ASP A 42 -8.17 12.43 -1.60
C ASP A 42 -6.77 11.92 -1.99
N PRO A 43 -6.62 10.63 -2.35
CA PRO A 43 -5.33 10.08 -2.70
C PRO A 43 -5.02 10.29 -4.18
N TRP A 44 -5.92 10.85 -4.99
CA TRP A 44 -5.74 10.95 -6.43
C TRP A 44 -4.54 11.82 -6.84
N PRO A 45 -4.27 12.98 -6.21
CA PRO A 45 -3.02 13.72 -6.44
C PRO A 45 -1.76 12.92 -6.09
N PHE A 46 -1.85 12.03 -5.09
CA PHE A 46 -0.74 11.18 -4.70
C PHE A 46 -0.51 10.03 -5.70
N LEU A 47 -1.59 9.35 -6.12
CA LEU A 47 -1.52 8.19 -7.02
C LEU A 47 -1.12 8.56 -8.46
N ARG A 48 -1.57 9.71 -8.97
CA ARG A 48 -1.20 10.23 -10.30
C ARG A 48 0.21 10.81 -10.37
N SER A 49 0.89 10.93 -9.24
CA SER A 49 2.24 11.47 -9.19
C SER A 49 3.21 10.61 -10.01
N PRO A 50 4.09 11.20 -10.85
CA PRO A 50 5.13 10.44 -11.54
C PRO A 50 6.20 9.91 -10.56
N ASP A 51 6.27 10.47 -9.35
CA ASP A 51 7.16 10.01 -8.29
C ASP A 51 7.07 8.49 -8.05
N ARG A 52 8.23 7.87 -7.85
CA ARG A 52 8.35 6.51 -7.30
C ARG A 52 7.82 6.49 -5.88
N LEU A 53 6.94 5.53 -5.60
CA LEU A 53 6.34 5.33 -4.29
C LEU A 53 6.95 4.10 -3.62
N TYR A 54 7.05 4.15 -2.30
CA TYR A 54 7.59 3.11 -1.45
C TYR A 54 6.54 2.68 -0.43
N LEU A 55 6.31 1.38 -0.29
CA LEU A 55 5.44 0.89 0.77
C LEU A 55 6.21 0.89 2.08
N LYS A 56 5.67 1.61 3.07
CA LYS A 56 6.25 1.72 4.40
C LYS A 56 5.55 0.80 5.39
N TYR A 57 4.23 0.83 5.44
CA TYR A 57 3.45 -0.02 6.35
C TYR A 57 2.58 -0.99 5.56
N ILE A 58 2.56 -2.24 6.02
CA ILE A 58 1.72 -3.32 5.53
C ILE A 58 1.02 -4.00 6.73
N PRO A 59 -0.15 -4.61 6.59
CA PRO A 59 -0.78 -5.32 7.70
C PRO A 59 0.12 -6.47 8.18
N PHE A 60 0.12 -6.70 9.49
CA PHE A 60 0.83 -7.82 10.11
C PHE A 60 0.16 -9.15 9.71
N LEU A 61 0.62 -9.77 8.62
CA LEU A 61 0.11 -11.03 8.10
C LEU A 61 1.28 -11.93 7.69
N GLU A 62 1.21 -13.21 8.05
CA GLU A 62 2.26 -14.20 7.77
C GLU A 62 2.68 -14.25 6.29
N LYS A 63 1.72 -14.07 5.38
CA LYS A 63 1.96 -14.05 3.93
C LYS A 63 2.90 -12.94 3.45
N PHE A 64 3.18 -11.93 4.28
CA PHE A 64 4.03 -10.78 3.95
C PHE A 64 5.40 -10.82 4.64
N ARG A 65 5.69 -11.84 5.46
CA ARG A 65 6.90 -11.94 6.26
C ARG A 65 8.20 -11.85 5.44
N ASP A 66 8.22 -12.46 4.26
CA ASP A 66 9.40 -12.52 3.38
C ASP A 66 9.37 -11.49 2.25
N ILE A 67 8.54 -10.44 2.38
CA ILE A 67 8.45 -9.36 1.39
C ILE A 67 9.23 -8.14 1.87
N ALA A 68 10.09 -7.63 0.99
CA ALA A 68 10.81 -6.38 1.22
C ALA A 68 10.86 -5.53 -0.05
N CYS A 69 11.30 -4.27 0.09
CA CYS A 69 11.53 -3.34 -1.02
C CYS A 69 10.36 -3.27 -2.03
N VAL A 70 9.15 -3.06 -1.49
CA VAL A 70 7.94 -2.89 -2.29
C VAL A 70 7.90 -1.45 -2.82
N ILE A 71 7.88 -1.30 -4.13
CA ILE A 71 7.85 -0.01 -4.83
C ILE A 71 6.71 0.04 -5.84
N SER A 72 6.25 1.25 -6.16
CA SER A 72 5.32 1.50 -7.25
C SER A 72 5.86 2.59 -8.16
N ASP A 73 6.20 2.20 -9.39
CA ASP A 73 6.66 3.09 -10.45
C ASP A 73 5.51 3.50 -11.37
N PHE A 74 5.48 4.78 -11.73
CA PHE A 74 4.50 5.28 -12.69
C PHE A 74 4.83 4.75 -14.09
N ILE A 75 3.84 4.22 -14.81
CA ILE A 75 3.99 3.82 -16.21
C ILE A 75 3.41 4.91 -17.10
N ARG A 76 2.08 5.09 -17.04
CA ARG A 76 1.37 6.08 -17.85
C ARG A 76 0.01 6.44 -17.24
N MET A 77 -0.59 7.47 -17.82
CA MET A 77 -1.96 7.88 -17.55
C MET A 77 -2.75 7.74 -18.84
N ASP A 78 -3.67 6.78 -18.89
CA ASP A 78 -4.49 6.50 -20.08
C ASP A 78 -5.64 7.51 -20.23
N SER A 79 -6.13 8.06 -19.11
CA SER A 79 -7.08 9.17 -19.09
C SER A 79 -7.02 9.91 -17.75
N GLN A 80 -7.78 10.99 -17.58
CA GLN A 80 -7.85 11.74 -16.32
C GLN A 80 -8.22 10.86 -15.09
N TYR A 81 -8.85 9.71 -15.32
CA TYR A 81 -9.38 8.81 -14.29
C TYR A 81 -8.73 7.42 -14.28
N HIS A 82 -7.74 7.18 -15.15
CA HIS A 82 -7.07 5.88 -15.28
C HIS A 82 -5.55 6.04 -15.29
N ILE A 83 -4.89 5.38 -14.34
CA ILE A 83 -3.43 5.32 -14.26
C ILE A 83 -2.95 3.88 -14.28
N GLU A 84 -1.79 3.66 -14.88
CA GLU A 84 -1.09 2.39 -14.82
C GLU A 84 0.22 2.58 -14.04
N ARG A 85 0.49 1.67 -13.11
CA ARG A 85 1.73 1.65 -12.32
C ARG A 85 2.31 0.25 -12.28
N LYS A 86 3.64 0.14 -12.25
CA LYS A 86 4.35 -1.13 -12.01
C LYS A 86 4.60 -1.26 -10.51
N VAL A 87 3.95 -2.22 -9.86
CA VAL A 87 4.26 -2.58 -8.46
C VAL A 87 5.28 -3.70 -8.46
N SER A 88 6.39 -3.51 -7.75
CA SER A 88 7.47 -4.50 -7.67
C SER A 88 7.89 -4.74 -6.23
N TRP A 89 8.30 -5.97 -5.90
CA TRP A 89 8.75 -6.35 -4.56
C TRP A 89 9.86 -7.39 -4.62
N THR A 90 10.66 -7.45 -3.56
CA THR A 90 11.69 -8.47 -3.38
C THR A 90 11.15 -9.58 -2.49
N ASN A 91 11.26 -10.81 -2.95
CA ASN A 91 11.03 -12.00 -2.14
C ASN A 91 12.35 -12.44 -1.48
N LEU A 92 12.33 -12.56 -0.16
CA LEU A 92 13.45 -12.96 0.68
C LEU A 92 13.46 -14.46 1.02
N SER A 93 12.41 -15.21 0.68
CA SER A 93 12.32 -16.65 1.00
C SER A 93 13.21 -17.53 0.13
N THR A 94 13.77 -16.98 -0.95
CA THR A 94 14.64 -17.69 -1.89
C THR A 94 16.13 -17.46 -1.56
N THR A 95 16.97 -18.48 -1.81
CA THR A 95 18.43 -18.45 -1.52
C THR A 95 19.13 -17.23 -2.13
N ALA A 96 18.71 -16.82 -3.33
CA ALA A 96 19.02 -15.52 -3.89
C ALA A 96 17.73 -14.70 -3.87
N SER A 97 17.77 -13.46 -3.38
CA SER A 97 16.59 -12.59 -3.39
C SER A 97 16.15 -12.32 -4.83
N ILE A 98 14.87 -12.54 -5.13
CA ILE A 98 14.29 -12.38 -6.47
C ILE A 98 13.29 -11.23 -6.45
N ARG A 99 13.32 -10.40 -7.49
CA ARG A 99 12.39 -9.29 -7.67
C ARG A 99 11.23 -9.68 -8.58
N TYR A 100 10.03 -9.49 -8.08
CA TYR A 100 8.77 -9.72 -8.78
C TYR A 100 8.13 -8.38 -9.13
N SER A 101 7.30 -8.37 -10.18
CA SER A 101 6.53 -7.19 -10.54
C SER A 101 5.21 -7.52 -11.21
N ILE A 102 4.24 -6.63 -11.06
CA ILE A 102 2.94 -6.65 -11.73
C ILE A 102 2.56 -5.23 -12.15
N ASN A 103 1.90 -5.11 -13.30
CA ASN A 103 1.28 -3.85 -13.70
C ASN A 103 -0.12 -3.78 -13.10
N VAL A 104 -0.45 -2.67 -12.45
CA VAL A 104 -1.76 -2.41 -11.86
C VAL A 104 -2.39 -1.21 -12.55
N THR A 105 -3.68 -1.33 -12.86
CA THR A 105 -4.50 -0.24 -13.37
C THR A 105 -5.40 0.26 -12.26
N ILE A 106 -5.30 1.56 -11.94
CA ILE A 106 -6.09 2.19 -10.89
C ILE A 106 -7.09 3.13 -11.57
N GLN A 107 -8.37 2.97 -11.21
CA GLN A 107 -9.47 3.79 -11.71
C GLN A 107 -10.06 4.62 -10.57
N GLU A 108 -10.25 5.92 -10.81
CA GLU A 108 -11.01 6.78 -9.90
C GLU A 108 -12.51 6.47 -10.01
N VAL A 109 -13.13 6.09 -8.89
CA VAL A 109 -14.57 5.87 -8.82
C VAL A 109 -15.28 7.10 -8.27
N LYS A 110 -16.24 7.64 -9.03
CA LYS A 110 -17.00 8.86 -8.66
C LYS A 110 -17.76 8.77 -7.33
N LYS A 111 -17.99 7.56 -6.79
CA LYS A 111 -18.74 7.34 -5.55
C LYS A 111 -18.05 7.90 -4.31
N SER A 112 -16.72 8.09 -4.34
CA SER A 112 -15.98 8.59 -3.19
C SER A 112 -14.58 9.00 -3.63
N LYS A 113 -14.19 10.24 -3.35
CA LYS A 113 -12.79 10.70 -3.52
C LYS A 113 -11.80 9.94 -2.63
N THR A 114 -12.30 9.11 -1.72
CA THR A 114 -11.53 8.47 -0.65
C THR A 114 -11.62 6.94 -0.69
N GLU A 115 -12.30 6.34 -1.67
CA GLU A 115 -12.48 4.89 -1.81
C GLU A 115 -12.13 4.48 -3.22
N PHE A 116 -11.28 3.46 -3.34
CA PHE A 116 -10.83 2.92 -4.61
C PHE A 116 -11.07 1.42 -4.56
N SER A 117 -11.78 0.89 -5.55
CA SER A 117 -12.07 -0.53 -5.61
C SER A 117 -11.08 -1.24 -6.54
N GLU A 118 -10.28 -2.13 -5.99
CA GLU A 118 -9.78 -3.29 -6.73
C GLU A 118 -10.79 -4.42 -6.51
N GLN A 119 -11.25 -5.07 -7.58
CA GLN A 119 -12.25 -6.14 -7.45
C GLN A 119 -11.69 -7.29 -6.59
N ASN A 120 -12.41 -7.67 -5.53
CA ASN A 120 -12.16 -8.86 -4.69
C ASN A 120 -10.99 -8.81 -3.66
N GLN A 121 -10.76 -7.70 -2.96
CA GLN A 121 -9.90 -7.70 -1.77
C GLN A 121 -10.63 -7.18 -0.53
N GLU A 122 -10.55 -7.93 0.58
CA GLU A 122 -10.84 -7.40 1.92
C GLU A 122 -9.91 -6.20 2.16
N GLY A 123 -10.47 -5.08 2.61
CA GLY A 123 -9.75 -3.82 2.76
C GLY A 123 -8.56 -3.96 3.70
N THR A 124 -7.36 -3.98 3.12
CA THR A 124 -6.09 -3.98 3.88
C THR A 124 -5.52 -2.57 3.90
N CYS A 125 -5.03 -2.15 5.07
CA CYS A 125 -4.40 -0.85 5.20
C CYS A 125 -2.94 -0.87 4.74
N LEU A 126 -2.57 0.06 3.86
CA LEU A 126 -1.22 0.22 3.34
C LEU A 126 -0.79 1.68 3.50
N LEU A 127 0.45 1.92 3.93
CA LEU A 127 1.04 3.27 3.90
C LEU A 127 2.10 3.38 2.82
N TRP A 128 1.77 4.10 1.75
CA TRP A 128 2.70 4.47 0.69
C TRP A 128 3.31 5.85 0.95
N VAL A 129 4.60 6.01 0.64
CA VAL A 129 5.33 7.26 0.79
C VAL A 129 6.15 7.56 -0.46
N LYS A 130 6.33 8.85 -0.78
CA LYS A 130 7.25 9.29 -1.84
C LYS A 130 8.69 9.20 -1.34
N GLU A 131 9.64 8.98 -2.25
CA GLU A 131 11.07 8.83 -1.93
C GLU A 131 11.60 9.94 -1.01
N LYS A 132 11.26 11.20 -1.28
CA LYS A 132 11.69 12.37 -0.49
C LYS A 132 11.25 12.37 0.98
N TYR A 133 10.29 11.52 1.35
CA TYR A 133 9.78 11.38 2.71
C TYR A 133 10.25 10.08 3.39
N LEU A 134 11.18 9.33 2.80
CA LEU A 134 11.75 8.13 3.42
C LEU A 134 12.55 8.47 4.68
N GLU A 135 13.43 9.47 4.60
CA GLU A 135 14.27 9.91 5.72
C GLU A 135 13.51 10.82 6.69
N ASN A 136 12.63 11.68 6.16
CA ASN A 136 11.84 12.63 6.93
C ASN A 136 10.33 12.35 6.72
N PRO A 137 9.77 11.33 7.39
CA PRO A 137 8.39 10.94 7.19
C PRO A 137 7.42 12.00 7.72
N LEU A 138 6.36 12.21 6.96
CA LEU A 138 5.26 13.11 7.34
C LEU A 138 4.47 12.49 8.49
N ARG A 139 4.65 13.04 9.71
CA ARG A 139 4.01 12.51 10.93
C ARG A 139 2.48 12.37 10.85
N HIS A 140 1.82 13.25 10.09
CA HIS A 140 0.36 13.18 9.92
C HIS A 140 -0.08 11.92 9.16
N CYS A 141 0.72 11.40 8.22
CA CYS A 141 0.40 10.17 7.51
C CYS A 141 0.41 8.95 8.46
N SER A 142 1.43 8.87 9.34
CA SER A 142 1.48 7.83 10.37
C SER A 142 0.33 7.95 11.38
N PHE A 143 -0.04 9.18 11.75
CA PHE A 143 -1.18 9.43 12.63
C PHE A 143 -2.51 8.95 12.00
N PHE A 144 -2.78 9.31 10.75
CA PHE A 144 -3.99 8.84 10.06
C PHE A 144 -4.00 7.32 9.92
N TYR A 145 -2.86 6.72 9.57
CA TYR A 145 -2.75 5.26 9.53
C TYR A 145 -3.09 4.64 10.89
N TYR A 146 -2.53 5.16 11.99
CA TYR A 146 -2.83 4.64 13.33
C TYR A 146 -4.32 4.71 13.67
N ILE A 147 -4.97 5.85 13.39
CA ILE A 147 -6.40 6.04 13.69
C ILE A 147 -7.30 5.14 12.84
N PHE A 148 -7.02 5.00 11.54
CA PHE A 148 -7.90 4.25 10.62
C PHE A 148 -7.58 2.77 10.54
N CYS A 149 -6.34 2.37 10.83
CA CYS A 149 -5.83 1.01 10.62
C CYS A 149 -5.48 0.28 11.92
N GLN A 150 -5.91 0.81 13.08
CA GLN A 150 -5.77 0.21 14.40
C GLN A 150 -4.31 -0.09 14.83
N GLY A 151 -3.33 0.54 14.17
CA GLY A 151 -1.93 0.50 14.57
C GLY A 151 -1.22 -0.86 14.47
N ARG A 152 -1.82 -1.90 13.89
CA ARG A 152 -1.16 -3.20 13.66
C ARG A 152 -0.55 -3.25 12.26
N TYR A 153 0.77 -3.12 12.18
CA TYR A 153 1.50 -3.09 10.91
C TYR A 153 2.94 -3.57 11.06
N ASP A 154 3.49 -4.06 9.96
CA ASP A 154 4.93 -4.22 9.77
C ASP A 154 5.50 -2.98 9.07
N ASP A 155 6.57 -2.41 9.64
CA ASP A 155 7.35 -1.35 8.98
C ASP A 155 8.43 -1.98 8.11
N LEU A 156 8.25 -1.93 6.80
CA LEU A 156 9.18 -2.47 5.81
C LEU A 156 10.50 -1.69 5.75
N LYS A 157 10.58 -0.52 6.42
CA LYS A 157 11.77 0.36 6.44
C LYS A 157 12.39 0.55 5.05
N PRO A 158 11.59 0.96 4.04
CA PRO A 158 12.07 1.09 2.68
C PRO A 158 13.27 2.04 2.59
N LYS A 159 14.25 1.68 1.77
CA LYS A 159 15.42 2.50 1.47
C LYS A 159 15.43 2.90 0.01
N LYS A 160 15.93 4.11 -0.28
CA LYS A 160 16.17 4.55 -1.65
C LYS A 160 17.06 3.55 -2.37
N GLY A 161 16.65 3.14 -3.58
CA GLY A 161 17.39 2.18 -4.39
C GLY A 161 17.52 0.78 -3.78
N CYS A 162 16.61 0.36 -2.89
CA CYS A 162 16.61 -1.01 -2.32
C CYS A 162 16.44 -2.13 -3.37
N ASP A 163 16.07 -1.76 -4.60
CA ASP A 163 15.85 -2.61 -5.76
C ASP A 163 17.11 -2.81 -6.61
N ARG A 164 18.18 -2.05 -6.34
CA ARG A 164 19.42 -2.12 -7.10
C ARG A 164 20.12 -3.46 -6.89
N ASN A 165 20.67 -4.01 -7.97
CA ASN A 165 21.44 -5.26 -7.99
C ASN A 165 20.66 -6.51 -7.55
N ILE A 166 19.32 -6.48 -7.56
CA ILE A 166 18.48 -7.65 -7.32
C ILE A 166 18.07 -8.21 -8.68
N LYS A 167 18.20 -9.52 -8.86
CA LYS A 167 17.77 -10.18 -10.10
C LYS A 167 16.25 -10.08 -10.22
N GLU A 168 15.77 -9.56 -11.35
CA GLU A 168 14.36 -9.70 -11.69
C GLU A 168 14.06 -11.17 -11.98
N LYS A 169 12.85 -11.60 -11.61
CA LYS A 169 12.38 -12.94 -11.96
C LYS A 169 12.32 -13.03 -13.48
N ASP A 170 13.05 -13.99 -14.05
CA ASP A 170 12.90 -14.34 -15.45
C ASP A 170 11.49 -14.88 -15.70
N THR A 171 10.66 -14.10 -16.38
CA THR A 171 9.33 -14.53 -16.83
C THR A 171 9.42 -15.59 -17.94
N ASN A 172 10.63 -15.81 -18.48
CA ASN A 172 10.93 -16.77 -19.57
C ASN A 172 11.70 -18.02 -19.09
N ALA A 173 11.95 -18.19 -17.80
CA ALA A 173 12.60 -19.39 -17.30
C ALA A 173 11.65 -20.59 -17.45
N PRO A 174 12.06 -21.70 -18.09
CA PRO A 174 11.25 -22.91 -18.12
C PRO A 174 10.96 -23.32 -16.68
N THR A 175 9.69 -23.55 -16.36
CA THR A 175 9.32 -24.27 -15.15
C THR A 175 9.95 -25.65 -15.29
N THR A 176 11.11 -25.87 -14.67
CA THR A 176 11.70 -27.20 -14.56
C THR A 176 10.81 -27.99 -13.60
N GLY A 177 9.68 -28.47 -14.12
CA GLY A 177 8.88 -29.49 -13.48
C GLY A 177 9.74 -30.73 -13.40
N GLY A 178 10.11 -31.10 -12.18
CA GLY A 178 10.78 -32.37 -11.91
C GLY A 178 9.92 -33.52 -12.44
N ASN A 179 10.54 -34.31 -13.30
CA ASN A 179 10.08 -35.65 -13.66
C ASN A 179 9.73 -36.45 -12.40
N HIS A 180 8.48 -36.86 -12.27
CA HIS A 180 8.17 -38.18 -11.77
C HIS A 180 7.68 -39.01 -12.95
N GLY A 181 8.57 -39.85 -13.46
CA GLY A 181 8.24 -40.85 -14.47
C GLY A 181 7.34 -41.92 -13.85
N THR A 182 6.20 -42.16 -14.49
CA THR A 182 5.48 -43.42 -14.42
C THR A 182 5.54 -44.01 -15.82
N GLY A 183 6.39 -45.03 -15.99
CA GLY A 183 6.47 -45.81 -17.21
C GLY A 183 5.22 -46.67 -17.34
N ASP A 184 4.37 -46.35 -18.31
CA ASP A 184 3.29 -47.23 -18.73
C ASP A 184 3.80 -48.18 -19.80
N THR A 185 4.09 -49.41 -19.38
CA THR A 185 4.25 -50.58 -20.26
C THR A 185 2.92 -50.90 -20.94
N ARG A 186 2.89 -50.73 -22.26
CA ARG A 186 1.82 -51.16 -23.16
C ARG A 186 1.84 -52.69 -23.33
N PRO A 187 0.72 -53.42 -23.16
CA PRO A 187 0.65 -54.82 -23.56
C PRO A 187 0.24 -54.96 -25.05
N PRO A 188 0.66 -56.04 -25.72
CA PRO A 188 0.54 -56.15 -27.18
C PRO A 188 -0.80 -56.73 -27.64
N ARG A 189 -1.30 -56.09 -28.71
CA ARG A 189 -2.31 -56.42 -29.73
C ARG A 189 -3.60 -57.11 -29.33
#